data_AF-A0A1G0AXZ0-F1
#
_entry.id   AF-A0A1G0AXZ0-F1
#
_cell.length_a   1.000
_cell.length_b   1.000
_cell.length_c   1.000
_cell.angle_alpha   90.00
_cell.angle_beta   90.00
_cell.angle_gamma   90.00
#
_symmetry.space_group_name_H-M   'P 1'
#
loop_
_entity.id
_entity.type
_entity.pdbx_description
1 polymer ?
#
loop_
_entity_poly.entity_id
_entity_poly.type
_entity_poly.pdbx_seq_one_letter_code
_entity_poly.pdbx_strand_id
1 'polypeptide(L)'
;MTIKLAGVDTLEAANALRGKDLLVAIHEAWPLPEGHYYHFQLLGMTVFDSSGRCRGMLERIYPGPANDFYGVAVRGAPGPEILIPAVKTAVKSVDLQSRIMVVDWPRYWDEPGESAAGAPPKDSCHAH
;
A
#
# COMPACT_ATOMS: atom_id res chain seq x y z
N MET A 1 -20.32 -16.51 3.44
CA MET A 1 -20.01 -15.88 4.74
C MET A 1 -21.21 -15.05 5.16
N THR A 2 -21.74 -15.27 6.35
CA THR A 2 -22.89 -14.54 6.91
C THR A 2 -22.48 -13.96 8.27
N ILE A 3 -22.93 -12.75 8.57
CA ILE A 3 -22.60 -12.03 9.81
C ILE A 3 -23.91 -11.65 10.50
N LYS A 4 -23.99 -11.82 11.83
CA LYS A 4 -25.09 -11.32 12.65
C LYS A 4 -24.65 -10.05 13.37
N LEU A 5 -25.39 -8.96 13.17
CA LEU A 5 -25.18 -7.71 13.91
C LEU A 5 -26.10 -7.70 15.14
N ALA A 6 -25.57 -7.26 16.28
CA ALA A 6 -26.35 -7.06 17.49
C ALA A 6 -27.42 -5.97 17.25
N GLY A 7 -28.67 -6.21 17.68
CA GLY A 7 -29.80 -5.30 17.48
C GLY A 7 -30.50 -5.39 16.11
N VAL A 8 -30.04 -6.26 15.20
CA VAL A 8 -30.67 -6.50 13.88
C VAL A 8 -31.34 -7.86 13.86
N ASP A 9 -32.52 -7.98 14.47
CA ASP A 9 -33.17 -9.28 14.70
C ASP A 9 -34.28 -9.62 13.70
N THR A 10 -34.56 -8.73 12.75
CA THR A 10 -35.56 -8.92 11.70
C THR A 10 -34.97 -8.84 10.31
N LEU A 11 -35.66 -9.46 9.35
CA LEU A 11 -35.26 -9.45 7.94
C LEU A 11 -35.31 -8.03 7.37
N GLU A 12 -36.29 -7.23 7.77
CA GLU A 12 -36.47 -5.83 7.38
C GLU A 12 -35.29 -4.98 7.84
N ALA A 13 -34.87 -5.13 9.11
CA ALA A 13 -33.73 -4.41 9.67
C ALA A 13 -32.42 -4.80 8.95
N ALA A 14 -32.25 -6.09 8.61
CA ALA A 14 -31.10 -6.55 7.85
C ALA A 14 -31.10 -6.00 6.41
N ASN A 15 -32.27 -5.96 5.76
CA ASN A 15 -32.40 -5.43 4.40
C ASN A 15 -32.12 -3.93 4.33
N ALA A 16 -32.47 -3.16 5.36
CA ALA A 16 -32.15 -1.73 5.44
C ALA A 16 -30.64 -1.42 5.45
N LEU A 17 -29.81 -2.40 5.83
CA LEU A 17 -28.35 -2.29 5.86
C LEU A 17 -27.68 -2.79 4.57
N ARG A 18 -28.44 -3.32 3.61
CA ARG A 18 -27.88 -3.82 2.36
C ARG A 18 -27.21 -2.69 1.58
N GLY A 19 -25.97 -2.90 1.14
CA GLY A 19 -25.20 -1.94 0.36
C GLY A 19 -24.63 -0.76 1.18
N LYS A 20 -24.69 -0.83 2.51
CA LYS A 20 -23.98 0.11 3.40
C LYS A 20 -22.55 -0.37 3.63
N ASP A 21 -21.65 0.58 3.86
CA ASP A 21 -20.26 0.28 4.24
C ASP A 21 -20.18 -0.12 5.71
N LEU A 22 -19.40 -1.17 5.98
CA LEU A 22 -19.02 -1.56 7.33
C LEU A 22 -17.63 -0.99 7.62
N LEU A 23 -17.57 -0.03 8.53
CA LEU A 23 -16.35 0.66 8.91
C LEU A 23 -15.96 0.28 10.35
N VAL A 24 -14.66 0.24 10.61
CA VAL A 24 -14.08 0.11 11.96
C VAL A 24 -13.19 1.33 12.18
N ALA A 25 -13.22 1.91 13.37
CA ALA A 25 -12.35 3.03 13.67
C ALA A 25 -10.88 2.56 13.67
N ILE A 26 -9.96 3.37 13.14
CA ILE A 26 -8.55 2.97 13.01
C ILE A 26 -7.92 2.58 14.36
N HIS A 27 -8.33 3.24 15.46
CA HIS A 27 -7.84 2.92 16.80
C HIS A 27 -8.40 1.61 17.38
N GLU A 28 -9.46 1.07 16.78
CA GLU A 28 -10.04 -0.24 17.11
C GLU A 28 -9.52 -1.34 16.16
N ALA A 29 -8.63 -1.00 15.23
CA ALA A 29 -8.00 -1.98 14.36
C ALA A 29 -7.20 -2.98 15.19
N TRP A 30 -7.31 -4.26 14.84
CA TRP A 30 -6.63 -5.32 15.57
C TRP A 30 -5.11 -5.12 15.50
N PRO A 31 -4.38 -5.28 16.62
CA PRO A 31 -2.93 -5.39 16.56
C PRO A 31 -2.54 -6.56 15.65
N LEU A 32 -1.62 -6.28 14.73
CA LEU A 32 -1.10 -7.28 13.81
C LEU A 32 0.19 -7.90 14.36
N PRO A 33 0.53 -9.14 13.98
CA PRO A 33 1.85 -9.71 14.25
C PRO A 33 2.96 -8.85 13.64
N GLU A 34 4.17 -8.99 14.16
CA GLU A 34 5.33 -8.30 13.60
C GLU A 34 5.49 -8.59 12.09
N GLY A 35 5.79 -7.53 11.33
CA GLY A 35 5.94 -7.60 9.88
C GLY A 35 4.62 -7.66 9.09
N HIS A 36 3.47 -7.54 9.74
CA HIS A 36 2.17 -7.41 9.09
C HIS A 36 1.63 -5.99 9.27
N TYR A 37 1.06 -5.44 8.21
CA TYR A 37 0.60 -4.06 8.16
C TYR A 37 -0.72 -3.97 7.42
N TYR A 38 -1.60 -3.07 7.86
CA TYR A 38 -2.77 -2.71 7.09
C TYR A 38 -2.39 -1.85 5.90
N HIS A 39 -3.09 -2.01 4.78
CA HIS A 39 -2.82 -1.22 3.56
C HIS A 39 -2.86 0.29 3.80
N PHE A 40 -3.80 0.78 4.62
CA PHE A 40 -3.91 2.21 4.94
C PHE A 40 -2.71 2.76 5.74
N GLN A 41 -1.96 1.88 6.42
CA GLN A 41 -0.74 2.27 7.15
C GLN A 41 0.44 2.45 6.19
N LEU A 42 0.43 1.72 5.07
CA LEU A 42 1.54 1.66 4.11
C LEU A 42 1.41 2.68 2.97
N LEU A 43 0.19 2.95 2.52
CA LEU A 43 -0.04 3.88 1.42
C LEU A 43 0.49 5.28 1.76
N GLY A 44 1.20 5.90 0.80
CA GLY A 44 1.84 7.20 0.94
C GLY A 44 3.20 7.18 1.65
N MET A 45 3.75 6.00 1.98
CA MET A 45 5.09 5.91 2.55
C MET A 45 6.17 6.26 1.52
N THR A 46 7.23 6.93 1.99
CA THR A 46 8.43 7.19 1.17
C THR A 46 9.27 5.92 1.09
N VAL A 47 9.64 5.53 -0.13
CA VAL A 47 10.43 4.33 -0.39
C VAL A 47 11.89 4.71 -0.59
N PHE A 48 12.78 4.06 0.16
CA PHE A 48 14.22 4.18 0.07
C PHE A 48 14.85 2.84 -0.30
N ASP A 49 16.02 2.88 -0.92
CA ASP A 49 16.85 1.68 -1.06
C ASP A 49 17.81 1.49 0.12
N SER A 50 18.50 0.35 0.14
CA SER A 50 19.52 0.01 1.14
C SER A 50 20.70 0.98 1.21
N SER A 51 20.89 1.85 0.21
CA SER A 51 21.93 2.90 0.22
C SER A 51 21.44 4.23 0.82
N GLY A 52 20.16 4.30 1.21
CA GLY A 52 19.52 5.52 1.70
C GLY A 52 19.08 6.46 0.59
N ARG A 53 19.05 6.02 -0.68
CA ARG A 53 18.54 6.83 -1.78
C ARG A 53 17.01 6.75 -1.81
N CYS A 54 16.36 7.91 -1.82
CA CYS A 54 14.92 8.01 -2.05
C CYS A 54 14.58 7.54 -3.46
N ARG A 55 13.73 6.52 -3.57
CA ARG A 55 13.27 5.95 -4.84
C ARG A 55 11.90 6.48 -5.25
N GLY A 56 11.08 6.89 -4.29
CA GLY A 56 9.77 7.45 -4.59
C GLY A 56 8.77 7.23 -3.47
N MET A 57 7.51 7.01 -3.84
CA MET A 57 6.40 6.85 -2.90
C MET A 57 5.56 5.62 -3.25
N LEU A 58 5.10 4.91 -2.22
CA LEU A 58 4.15 3.82 -2.36
C LEU A 58 2.74 4.37 -2.63
N GLU A 59 2.25 4.25 -3.86
CA GLU A 59 0.95 4.79 -4.26
C GLU A 59 -0.17 3.76 -4.25
N ARG A 60 0.17 2.49 -4.54
CA ARG A 60 -0.81 1.43 -4.76
C ARG A 60 -0.34 0.11 -4.15
N ILE A 61 -1.28 -0.69 -3.70
CA ILE A 61 -1.05 -2.06 -3.25
C ILE A 61 -1.97 -2.96 -4.07
N TYR A 62 -1.38 -3.96 -4.71
CA TYR A 62 -2.08 -4.95 -5.54
C TYR A 62 -2.12 -6.27 -4.80
N PRO A 63 -3.30 -6.70 -4.31
CA PRO A 63 -3.44 -8.00 -3.69
C PRO A 63 -3.14 -9.11 -4.69
N GLY A 64 -2.21 -9.99 -4.35
CA GLY A 64 -1.86 -11.16 -5.16
C GLY A 64 -2.34 -12.47 -4.52
N PRO A 65 -2.31 -13.60 -5.25
CA PRO A 65 -2.72 -14.90 -4.69
C PRO A 65 -1.84 -15.40 -3.55
N ALA A 66 -0.56 -14.98 -3.51
CA ALA A 66 0.42 -15.40 -2.52
C ALA A 66 1.00 -14.24 -1.72
N ASN A 67 1.36 -13.14 -2.39
CA ASN A 67 1.86 -11.92 -1.77
C ASN A 67 1.25 -10.71 -2.46
N ASP A 68 1.11 -9.62 -1.73
CA ASP A 68 0.77 -8.32 -2.29
C ASP A 68 1.96 -7.76 -3.10
N PHE A 69 1.66 -6.85 -4.02
CA PHE A 69 2.67 -6.08 -4.75
C PHE A 69 2.51 -4.59 -4.46
N TYR A 70 3.61 -3.95 -4.11
CA TYR A 70 3.69 -2.52 -3.81
C TYR A 70 4.05 -1.76 -5.08
N GLY A 71 3.15 -0.91 -5.55
CA GLY A 71 3.34 0.00 -6.68
C GLY A 71 4.02 1.28 -6.23
N VAL A 72 5.29 1.42 -6.56
CA VAL A 72 6.13 2.56 -6.18
C VAL A 72 6.28 3.50 -7.37
N ALA A 73 5.74 4.71 -7.26
CA ALA A 73 5.95 5.77 -8.23
C ALA A 73 7.38 6.32 -8.08
N VAL A 74 8.19 6.23 -9.14
CA VAL A 74 9.60 6.58 -9.12
C VAL A 74 9.80 8.10 -9.13
N ARG A 75 10.67 8.59 -8.25
CA ARG A 75 11.00 10.02 -8.19
C ARG A 75 11.87 10.45 -9.37
N GLY A 76 11.52 11.57 -10.00
CA GLY A 76 12.36 12.26 -10.97
C GLY A 76 12.33 11.69 -12.39
N ALA A 77 11.52 10.65 -12.63
CA ALA A 77 11.24 10.14 -13.95
C ALA A 77 9.73 9.86 -14.08
N PRO A 78 9.02 10.49 -15.02
CA PRO A 78 7.68 10.06 -15.37
C PRO A 78 7.77 8.68 -16.01
N GLY A 79 6.90 7.76 -15.57
CA GLY A 79 6.99 6.38 -16.00
C GLY A 79 6.01 5.49 -15.25
N PRO A 80 6.09 4.17 -15.47
CA PRO A 80 5.28 3.23 -14.70
C PRO A 80 5.74 3.25 -13.26
N GLU A 81 4.85 2.87 -12.37
CA GLU A 81 5.29 2.43 -11.06
C GLU A 81 6.09 1.12 -11.17
N ILE A 82 7.00 0.93 -10.23
CA ILE A 82 7.69 -0.35 -10.07
C ILE A 82 6.90 -1.21 -9.09
N LEU A 83 6.61 -2.44 -9.49
CA LEU A 83 5.94 -3.43 -8.65
C LEU A 83 6.98 -4.20 -7.83
N ILE A 84 6.93 -4.00 -6.52
CA ILE A 84 7.81 -4.67 -5.56
C ILE A 84 7.00 -5.74 -4.82
N PRO A 85 7.37 -7.02 -4.85
CA PRO A 85 6.67 -8.04 -4.08
C PRO A 85 6.83 -7.79 -2.57
N ALA A 86 5.73 -7.86 -1.82
CA ALA A 86 5.70 -7.66 -0.38
C ALA A 86 6.28 -8.85 0.41
N VAL A 87 7.54 -9.19 0.12
CA VAL A 87 8.28 -10.30 0.73
C VAL A 87 9.52 -9.80 1.44
N LYS A 88 9.95 -10.48 2.51
CA LYS A 88 11.11 -10.07 3.34
C LYS A 88 12.43 -9.93 2.57
N THR A 89 12.56 -10.60 1.41
CA THR A 89 13.73 -10.46 0.55
C THR A 89 13.76 -9.13 -0.20
N ALA A 90 12.60 -8.58 -0.56
CA ALA A 90 12.48 -7.31 -1.27
C ALA A 90 12.20 -6.14 -0.34
N VAL A 91 11.35 -6.30 0.69
CA VAL A 91 11.07 -5.27 1.69
C VAL A 91 11.88 -5.56 2.94
N LYS A 92 12.89 -4.72 3.21
CA LYS A 92 13.86 -4.92 4.29
C LYS A 92 13.35 -4.37 5.63
N SER A 93 12.69 -3.23 5.61
CA SER A 93 12.09 -2.64 6.81
C SER A 93 10.94 -1.71 6.47
N VAL A 94 10.02 -1.56 7.42
CA VAL A 94 8.87 -0.65 7.37
C VAL A 94 8.82 0.08 8.69
N ASP A 95 8.93 1.39 8.65
CA ASP A 95 8.80 2.27 9.82
C ASP A 95 7.54 3.12 9.64
N LEU A 96 6.49 2.76 10.39
CA LEU A 96 5.21 3.45 10.36
C LEU A 96 5.27 4.85 11.00
N GLN A 97 6.20 5.09 11.94
CA GLN A 97 6.31 6.38 12.62
C GLN A 97 6.88 7.44 11.68
N SER A 98 7.98 7.09 10.99
CA SER A 98 8.60 7.98 10.02
C SER A 98 7.97 7.92 8.62
N ARG A 99 7.03 7.00 8.39
CA ARG A 99 6.42 6.71 7.07
C ARG A 99 7.47 6.33 6.03
N ILE A 100 8.47 5.55 6.43
CA ILE A 100 9.59 5.11 5.57
C ILE A 100 9.56 3.61 5.34
N MET A 101 9.72 3.20 4.09
CA MET A 101 9.90 1.80 3.69
C MET A 101 11.26 1.65 3.02
N VAL A 102 12.06 0.67 3.46
CA VAL A 102 13.35 0.33 2.83
C VAL A 102 13.19 -0.95 2.04
N VAL A 103 13.58 -0.90 0.76
CA VAL A 103 13.50 -2.02 -0.18
C VAL A 103 14.88 -2.36 -0.75
N ASP A 104 15.05 -3.62 -1.12
CA ASP A 104 16.12 -4.02 -2.02
C ASP A 104 15.78 -3.52 -3.41
N TRP A 105 16.64 -2.68 -3.97
CA TRP A 105 16.43 -2.05 -5.26
C TRP A 105 17.50 -2.51 -6.25
N PRO A 106 17.23 -3.54 -7.06
CA PRO A 106 18.15 -3.98 -8.09
C PRO A 106 18.41 -2.91 -9.14
N ARG A 107 19.65 -2.86 -9.65
CA ARG A 107 20.08 -1.83 -10.62
C ARG A 107 19.30 -1.84 -11.93
N TYR A 108 18.79 -2.99 -12.38
CA TYR A 108 18.06 -3.12 -13.64
C TYR A 108 16.68 -2.43 -13.63
N TRP A 109 16.15 -2.05 -12.46
CA TRP A 109 14.94 -1.21 -12.39
C TRP A 109 15.21 0.26 -12.75
N ASP A 110 16.47 0.68 -12.71
CA ASP A 110 16.86 2.03 -13.15
C ASP A 110 17.04 2.09 -14.67
N GLU A 111 17.01 0.94 -15.36
CA GLU A 111 17.08 0.87 -16.81
C GLU A 111 15.69 1.13 -17.40
N PRO A 112 15.57 1.96 -18.46
CA PRO A 112 14.28 2.22 -19.10
C PRO A 112 13.76 0.94 -19.74
N GLY A 113 12.90 0.22 -19.00
CA GLY A 113 12.16 -0.91 -19.51
C GLY A 113 11.11 -0.45 -20.51
N GLU A 114 11.03 -1.14 -21.65
CA GLU A 114 10.18 -0.86 -22.81
C GLU A 114 8.64 -0.89 -22.54
N SER A 115 8.21 -0.97 -21.28
CA SER A 115 6.86 -1.41 -20.90
C SER A 115 5.92 -0.32 -20.34
N ALA A 116 6.19 0.97 -20.52
CA ALA A 116 5.37 1.97 -19.83
C ALA A 116 5.21 3.31 -20.53
N ALA A 117 4.38 3.27 -21.56
CA ALA A 117 3.75 4.46 -22.07
C ALA A 117 2.55 4.84 -21.18
N GLY A 118 2.64 6.01 -20.53
CA GLY A 118 1.49 6.90 -20.34
C GLY A 118 0.92 7.00 -18.92
N ALA A 119 1.41 8.00 -18.16
CA ALA A 119 0.54 8.75 -17.25
C ALA A 119 1.14 10.16 -16.99
N PRO A 120 0.32 11.22 -16.96
CA PRO A 120 0.77 12.60 -16.79
C PRO A 120 1.20 12.90 -15.33
N PRO A 121 2.04 13.93 -15.12
CA PRO A 121 2.64 14.22 -13.82
C PRO A 121 1.58 14.69 -12.81
N LYS A 122 1.57 14.09 -11.62
CA LYS A 122 0.91 14.64 -10.44
C LYS A 122 1.98 15.02 -9.43
N ASP A 123 2.40 16.27 -9.51
CA ASP A 123 3.19 16.92 -8.47
C ASP A 123 2.36 16.99 -7.18
N SER A 124 2.68 16.16 -6.19
CA SER A 124 2.25 16.42 -4.81
C SER A 124 3.13 15.71 -3.78
N CYS A 125 4.32 16.26 -3.56
CA CYS A 125 4.97 16.19 -2.26
C CYS A 125 5.17 17.64 -1.77
N HIS A 126 4.17 18.18 -1.07
CA HIS A 126 4.40 19.33 -0.19
C HIS A 126 4.74 18.76 1.19
N ALA A 127 6.00 18.91 1.58
CA ALA A 127 6.37 18.87 2.99
C ALA A 127 5.96 20.22 3.58
N HIS A 128 5.01 20.25 4.51
CA HIS A 128 4.91 21.24 5.59
C HIS A 128 3.93 20.75 6.66
#